data_AF-A0A1F7UXP3-F1
#
_entry.id   AF-A0A1F7UXP3-F1
#
_cell.length_a   1.000
_cell.length_b   1.000
_cell.length_c   1.000
_cell.angle_alpha   90.00
_cell.angle_beta   90.00
_cell.angle_gamma   90.00
#
_symmetry.space_group_name_H-M   'P 1'
#
loop_
_entity.id
_entity.type
_entity.pdbx_description
1 polymer ?
#
loop_
_entity_poly.entity_id
_entity_poly.type
_entity_poly.pdbx_seq_one_letter_code
_entity_poly.pdbx_strand_id
1 'polypeptide(L)'
;MIKTLSSKRKHPAGNLLLSALVFGTIAVIMIGGLVSLGLYENKAITARQNKEFAFQIAEAGINYYRWHLAHSPADYQDGTGGPGPYVHDYKDKDGIVIGQFSLNITPPILGSTLVIIESTGYLTSAPKQKRTLRVRFAIPSFAKYAVVTDNNIRYGVGTEVYGELHSNGGTQFDGVAHNVVASAKTCYNDPDTWGGGSCERPGVWTSVSPESSVFLVGKSYPVPAVDFAGIAADLADIKTKAQAAGYYFAPSGDLGYHIILNANDTFDIYKVKKMKNKCSNWLTDPTWTITPGQETLVAGSPFTFSANGLIFVEDNVWVNGSLDTARLTIGSAVFPSSPSTDTSIIITNDITYTHNDGQEVLGLIAQKDILTGLESEDDLRIDAAIVAASGYVGRPDYHYPSCNPYDHRAVITLYGMIATYKRYGFARVDGTGYQTRNLNYDTNLLYNPPPEFPLSSDQYQLIDWQEVLP
;
A
#
# COMPACT_ATOMS: atom_id res chain seq x y z
N MET A 1 1.66 107.81 58.25
CA MET A 1 0.82 106.66 57.83
C MET A 1 0.06 107.12 56.60
N ILE A 2 0.21 106.61 55.37
CA ILE A 2 0.40 105.23 54.88
C ILE A 2 1.14 105.32 53.52
N LYS A 3 2.13 104.44 53.29
CA LYS A 3 2.74 104.19 51.98
C LYS A 3 1.89 103.17 51.23
N THR A 4 1.34 103.50 50.07
CA THR A 4 0.75 102.54 49.13
C THR A 4 1.78 102.14 48.08
N LEU A 5 2.28 100.91 48.17
CA LEU A 5 3.11 100.26 47.16
C LEU A 5 2.21 99.63 46.08
N SER A 6 2.30 100.13 44.85
CA SER A 6 1.68 99.51 43.67
C SER A 6 2.57 98.36 43.17
N SER A 7 2.10 97.12 43.38
CA SER A 7 2.71 95.89 42.85
C SER A 7 2.47 95.77 41.34
N LYS A 8 3.54 95.80 40.53
CA LYS A 8 3.50 95.40 39.10
C LYS A 8 3.48 93.87 39.02
N ARG A 9 2.34 93.28 38.59
CA ARG A 9 2.27 91.87 38.16
C ARG A 9 3.12 91.67 36.91
N LYS A 10 4.15 90.82 37.00
CA LYS A 10 4.85 90.26 35.83
C LYS A 10 3.99 89.11 35.26
N HIS A 11 3.58 89.21 34.01
CA HIS A 11 2.92 88.11 33.30
C HIS A 11 3.95 87.04 32.91
N PRO A 12 3.76 85.75 33.25
CA PRO A 12 4.69 84.68 32.89
C PRO A 12 4.39 84.20 31.46
N ALA A 13 4.83 84.95 30.46
CA ALA A 13 4.63 84.58 29.04
C ALA A 13 5.52 83.40 28.56
N GLY A 14 6.51 82.96 29.37
CA GLY A 14 7.46 81.90 29.00
C GLY A 14 7.02 80.46 29.34
N ASN A 15 6.25 80.25 30.41
CA ASN A 15 5.86 78.90 30.85
C ASN A 15 4.84 78.23 29.92
N LEU A 16 3.99 79.03 29.28
CA LEU A 16 2.94 78.55 28.36
C LEU A 16 3.54 78.08 27.03
N LEU A 17 4.60 78.76 26.56
CA LEU A 17 5.39 78.37 25.39
C LEU A 17 6.16 77.06 25.64
N LEU A 18 6.77 76.91 26.82
CA LEU A 18 7.53 75.71 27.16
C LEU A 18 6.62 74.47 27.26
N SER A 19 5.46 74.61 27.90
CA SER A 19 4.49 73.52 28.01
C SER A 19 3.84 73.19 26.65
N ALA A 20 3.52 74.19 25.83
CA ALA A 20 3.05 73.97 24.45
C ALA A 20 4.09 73.23 23.59
N LEU A 21 5.39 73.54 23.74
CA LEU A 21 6.47 72.85 23.05
C LEU A 21 6.58 71.38 23.48
N VAL A 22 6.57 71.11 24.79
CA VAL A 22 6.69 69.74 25.34
C VAL A 22 5.49 68.88 24.96
N PHE A 23 4.27 69.38 25.18
CA PHE A 23 3.06 68.65 24.79
C PHE A 23 2.93 68.49 23.27
N GLY A 24 3.33 69.51 22.48
CA GLY A 24 3.36 69.42 21.02
C GLY A 24 4.37 68.37 20.52
N THR A 25 5.56 68.30 21.13
CA THR A 25 6.58 67.30 20.78
C THR A 25 6.10 65.89 21.12
N ILE A 26 5.51 65.70 22.30
CA ILE A 26 4.92 64.41 22.71
C ILE A 26 3.78 64.02 21.76
N ALA A 27 2.90 64.96 21.39
CA ALA A 27 1.82 64.72 20.45
C ALA A 27 2.33 64.29 19.07
N VAL A 28 3.36 64.95 18.55
CA VAL A 28 3.98 64.58 17.25
C VAL A 28 4.61 63.19 17.31
N ILE A 29 5.31 62.84 18.40
CA ILE A 29 5.88 61.50 18.59
C ILE A 29 4.77 60.45 18.67
N MET A 30 3.70 60.70 19.41
CA MET A 30 2.56 59.78 19.53
C MET A 30 1.85 59.59 18.20
N ILE A 31 1.57 60.67 17.47
CA ILE A 31 0.94 60.62 16.14
C ILE A 31 1.86 59.87 15.16
N GLY A 32 3.16 60.16 15.15
CA GLY A 32 4.14 59.44 14.34
C GLY A 32 4.20 57.95 14.65
N GLY A 33 4.14 57.59 15.94
CA GLY A 33 4.07 56.20 16.40
C GLY A 33 2.81 55.48 15.91
N LEU A 34 1.64 56.11 16.00
CA LEU A 34 0.38 55.55 15.53
C LEU A 34 0.34 55.39 14.00
N VAL A 35 0.86 56.37 13.24
CA VAL A 35 0.96 56.26 11.77
C VAL A 35 1.90 55.13 11.37
N SER A 36 3.06 55.01 12.03
CA SER A 36 4.01 53.91 11.79
C SER A 36 3.39 52.55 12.08
N LEU A 37 2.66 52.42 13.19
CA LEU A 37 1.93 51.20 13.55
C LEU A 37 0.88 50.86 12.48
N GLY A 38 0.07 51.82 12.05
CA GLY A 38 -0.93 51.60 11.01
C GLY A 38 -0.33 51.17 9.66
N LEU A 39 0.82 51.73 9.28
CA LEU A 39 1.55 51.29 8.08
C LEU A 39 2.12 49.89 8.23
N TYR A 40 2.62 49.53 9.41
CA TYR A 40 3.12 48.20 9.72
C TYR A 40 2.00 47.16 9.68
N GLU A 41 0.87 47.44 10.33
CA GLU A 41 -0.33 46.59 10.31
C GLU A 41 -0.83 46.37 8.88
N ASN A 42 -0.93 47.43 8.07
CA ASN A 42 -1.35 47.30 6.68
C ASN A 42 -0.40 46.42 5.86
N LYS A 43 0.91 46.56 6.04
CA LYS A 43 1.90 45.67 5.38
C LYS A 43 1.77 44.23 5.86
N ALA A 44 1.54 44.01 7.16
CA ALA A 44 1.37 42.69 7.73
C ALA A 44 0.09 42.01 7.22
N ILE A 45 -1.02 42.76 7.12
CA ILE A 45 -2.29 42.29 6.56
C ILE A 45 -2.11 41.89 5.09
N THR A 46 -1.52 42.76 4.26
CA THR A 46 -1.26 42.46 2.84
C THR A 46 -0.35 41.25 2.68
N ALA A 47 0.69 41.11 3.51
CA ALA A 47 1.56 39.94 3.47
C ALA A 47 0.83 38.65 3.89
N ARG A 48 -0.09 38.72 4.85
CA ARG A 48 -0.93 37.59 5.23
C ARG A 48 -1.88 37.21 4.10
N GLN A 49 -2.56 38.18 3.50
CA GLN A 49 -3.46 37.96 2.38
C GLN A 49 -2.75 37.33 1.17
N ASN A 50 -1.57 37.85 0.82
CA ASN A 50 -0.76 37.30 -0.27
C ASN A 50 -0.30 35.87 0.02
N LYS A 51 -0.01 35.52 1.29
CA LYS A 51 0.28 34.14 1.69
C LYS A 51 -0.92 33.21 1.49
N GLU A 52 -2.12 33.65 1.84
CA GLU A 52 -3.34 32.86 1.59
C GLU A 52 -3.60 32.66 0.09
N PHE A 53 -3.42 33.71 -0.72
CA PHE A 53 -3.55 33.57 -2.17
C PHE A 53 -2.47 32.66 -2.76
N ALA A 54 -1.21 32.79 -2.32
CA ALA A 54 -0.14 31.90 -2.75
C ALA A 54 -0.42 30.44 -2.39
N PHE A 55 -1.03 30.19 -1.22
CA PHE A 55 -1.49 28.86 -0.81
C PHE A 55 -2.60 28.33 -1.74
N GLN A 56 -3.62 29.12 -2.04
CA GLN A 56 -4.69 28.72 -2.98
C GLN A 56 -4.16 28.44 -4.40
N ILE A 57 -3.20 29.23 -4.86
CA ILE A 57 -2.54 29.01 -6.16
C ILE A 57 -1.74 27.69 -6.13
N ALA A 58 -1.07 27.37 -5.03
CA ALA A 58 -0.40 26.09 -4.86
C ALA A 58 -1.40 24.91 -4.84
N GLU A 59 -2.54 25.04 -4.15
CA GLU A 59 -3.61 24.02 -4.19
C GLU A 59 -4.17 23.83 -5.59
N ALA A 60 -4.31 24.90 -6.38
CA ALA A 60 -4.72 24.80 -7.76
C ALA A 60 -3.73 23.96 -8.59
N GLY A 61 -2.43 24.10 -8.34
CA GLY A 61 -1.42 23.27 -8.98
C GLY A 61 -1.52 21.78 -8.61
N ILE A 62 -1.77 21.47 -7.34
CA ILE A 62 -2.04 20.09 -6.90
C ILE A 62 -3.28 19.53 -7.61
N ASN A 63 -4.37 20.29 -7.66
CA ASN A 63 -5.62 19.84 -8.28
C ASN A 63 -5.49 19.67 -9.80
N TYR A 64 -4.75 20.57 -10.47
CA TYR A 64 -4.41 20.44 -11.88
C TYR A 64 -3.66 19.13 -12.13
N TYR A 65 -2.63 18.83 -11.34
CA TYR A 65 -1.81 17.65 -11.60
C TYR A 65 -2.53 16.35 -11.21
N ARG A 66 -3.43 16.40 -10.22
CA ARG A 66 -4.35 15.29 -9.94
C ARG A 66 -5.26 15.02 -11.15
N TRP A 67 -5.81 16.06 -11.77
CA TRP A 67 -6.58 15.91 -13.00
C TRP A 67 -5.72 15.35 -14.15
N HIS A 68 -4.48 15.83 -14.28
CA HIS A 68 -3.54 15.34 -15.28
C HIS A 68 -3.27 13.83 -15.12
N LEU A 69 -2.92 13.38 -13.91
CA LEU A 69 -2.69 11.95 -13.62
C LEU A 69 -3.96 11.09 -13.79
N ALA A 70 -5.15 11.66 -13.62
CA ALA A 70 -6.40 10.93 -13.90
C ALA A 70 -6.64 10.68 -15.40
N HIS A 71 -6.04 11.49 -16.29
CA HIS A 71 -6.17 11.35 -17.75
C HIS A 71 -4.94 10.71 -18.39
N SER A 72 -3.77 10.92 -17.80
CA SER A 72 -2.47 10.40 -18.23
C SER A 72 -1.72 9.80 -17.03
N PRO A 73 -2.08 8.59 -16.56
CA PRO A 73 -1.59 8.04 -15.28
C PRO A 73 -0.08 7.82 -15.16
N ALA A 74 0.61 7.71 -16.30
CA ALA A 74 2.05 7.48 -16.38
C ALA A 74 2.84 8.73 -16.82
N ASP A 75 2.18 9.87 -17.01
CA ASP A 75 2.84 11.11 -17.41
C ASP A 75 3.30 11.90 -16.17
N TYR A 76 4.54 11.64 -15.77
CA TYR A 76 5.22 12.37 -14.69
C TYR A 76 5.96 13.62 -15.21
N GLN A 77 5.76 13.96 -16.48
CA GLN A 77 6.46 15.03 -17.20
C GLN A 77 5.54 16.15 -17.69
N ASP A 78 4.28 16.15 -17.25
CA ASP A 78 3.29 17.19 -17.57
C ASP A 78 3.13 17.42 -19.08
N GLY A 79 3.25 16.34 -19.86
CA GLY A 79 3.19 16.36 -21.32
C GLY A 79 4.38 17.02 -22.02
N THR A 80 5.41 17.44 -21.29
CA THR A 80 6.57 18.15 -21.86
C THR A 80 7.66 17.23 -22.42
N GLY A 81 7.71 15.98 -21.98
CA GLY A 81 8.74 15.01 -22.35
C GLY A 81 10.12 15.27 -21.72
N GLY A 82 10.22 16.20 -20.77
CA GLY A 82 11.46 16.58 -20.09
C GLY A 82 11.26 16.76 -18.58
N PRO A 83 12.36 16.91 -17.82
CA PRO A 83 12.30 17.16 -16.39
C PRO A 83 11.76 18.56 -16.09
N GLY A 84 10.98 18.68 -15.01
CA GLY A 84 10.46 19.94 -14.48
C GLY A 84 11.52 20.85 -13.84
N PRO A 85 11.10 21.91 -13.15
CA PRO A 85 9.73 22.14 -12.69
C PRO A 85 8.81 22.71 -13.78
N TYR A 86 7.52 22.34 -13.74
CA TYR A 86 6.52 22.76 -14.73
C TYR A 86 5.75 23.98 -14.22
N VAL A 87 5.76 25.08 -14.98
CA VAL A 87 5.18 26.37 -14.54
C VAL A 87 3.91 26.66 -15.33
N HIS A 88 2.85 27.00 -14.61
CA HIS A 88 1.54 27.34 -15.18
C HIS A 88 1.02 28.66 -14.64
N ASP A 89 0.28 29.35 -15.50
CA ASP A 89 -0.39 30.60 -15.15
C ASP A 89 -1.69 30.33 -14.39
N TYR A 90 -1.88 31.04 -13.28
CA TYR A 90 -3.14 31.08 -12.53
C TYR A 90 -3.93 32.34 -12.90
N LYS A 91 -5.11 32.13 -13.48
CA LYS A 91 -5.95 33.19 -14.04
C LYS A 91 -7.17 33.45 -13.17
N ASP A 92 -7.62 34.70 -13.13
CA ASP A 92 -8.90 35.05 -12.55
C ASP A 92 -10.08 34.73 -13.48
N LYS A 93 -11.30 35.05 -13.03
CA LYS A 93 -12.54 34.83 -13.79
C LYS A 93 -12.59 35.55 -15.14
N ASP A 94 -11.79 36.61 -15.31
CA ASP A 94 -11.75 37.43 -16.53
C ASP A 94 -10.57 37.00 -17.44
N GLY A 95 -9.82 35.97 -17.05
CA GLY A 95 -8.69 35.42 -17.81
C GLY A 95 -7.36 36.14 -17.57
N ILE A 96 -7.28 37.06 -16.60
CA ILE A 96 -6.06 37.80 -16.29
C ILE A 96 -5.16 36.95 -15.38
N VAL A 97 -3.87 36.89 -15.70
CA VAL A 97 -2.88 36.16 -14.89
C VAL A 97 -2.59 36.94 -13.60
N ILE A 98 -2.99 36.37 -12.46
CA ILE A 98 -2.79 36.97 -11.13
C ILE A 98 -1.67 36.30 -10.33
N GLY A 99 -1.21 35.14 -10.77
CA GLY A 99 -0.10 34.41 -10.19
C GLY A 99 0.29 33.19 -11.02
N GLN A 100 1.20 32.40 -10.49
CA GLN A 100 1.70 31.18 -11.13
C GLN A 100 1.91 30.09 -10.07
N PHE A 101 1.79 28.85 -10.50
CA PHE A 101 2.25 27.70 -9.72
C PHE A 101 3.34 26.95 -10.49
N SER A 102 4.29 26.39 -9.73
CA SER A 102 5.40 25.62 -10.25
C SER A 102 5.38 24.23 -9.62
N LEU A 103 5.36 23.19 -10.45
CA LEU A 103 5.21 21.80 -10.06
C LEU A 103 6.56 21.08 -10.12
N ASN A 104 6.92 20.39 -9.05
CA ASN A 104 8.02 19.44 -9.01
C ASN A 104 7.45 18.05 -8.73
N ILE A 105 7.72 17.09 -9.63
CA ILE A 105 7.11 15.77 -9.61
C ILE A 105 8.20 14.74 -9.37
N THR A 106 8.07 13.98 -8.29
CA THR A 106 8.91 12.81 -8.06
C THR A 106 8.15 11.57 -8.53
N PRO A 107 8.62 10.89 -9.59
CA PRO A 107 7.96 9.69 -10.10
C PRO A 107 8.08 8.53 -9.10
N PRO A 108 7.21 7.52 -9.20
CA PRO A 108 7.29 6.35 -8.33
C PRO A 108 8.56 5.53 -8.56
N ILE A 109 9.04 4.87 -7.51
CA ILE A 109 10.06 3.82 -7.63
C ILE A 109 9.46 2.56 -8.27
N LEU A 110 10.33 1.63 -8.70
CA LEU A 110 9.89 0.36 -9.30
C LEU A 110 8.91 -0.41 -8.38
N GLY A 111 7.72 -0.69 -8.92
CA GLY A 111 6.64 -1.39 -8.22
C GLY A 111 5.76 -0.52 -7.34
N SER A 112 6.12 0.74 -7.10
CA SER A 112 5.25 1.69 -6.40
C SER A 112 4.39 2.48 -7.38
N THR A 113 3.21 2.90 -6.92
CA THR A 113 2.37 3.90 -7.59
C THR A 113 2.45 5.26 -6.88
N LEU A 114 3.31 5.39 -5.87
CA LEU A 114 3.43 6.59 -5.05
C LEU A 114 4.12 7.72 -5.83
N VAL A 115 3.35 8.74 -6.16
CA VAL A 115 3.82 9.99 -6.77
C VAL A 115 3.87 11.08 -5.71
N ILE A 116 4.96 11.82 -5.65
CA ILE A 116 5.08 13.02 -4.81
C ILE A 116 4.98 14.24 -5.71
N ILE A 117 4.02 15.12 -5.39
CA ILE A 117 3.78 16.37 -6.09
C ILE A 117 4.06 17.51 -5.13
N GLU A 118 5.01 18.37 -5.50
CA GLU A 118 5.25 19.63 -4.82
C GLU A 118 4.78 20.78 -5.70
N SER A 119 3.78 21.54 -5.24
CA SER A 119 3.30 22.72 -5.94
C SER A 119 3.69 23.98 -5.18
N THR A 120 4.48 24.84 -5.81
CA THR A 120 4.87 26.14 -5.29
C THR A 120 4.07 27.26 -5.97
N GLY A 121 3.17 27.89 -5.23
CA GLY A 121 2.32 29.00 -5.70
C GLY A 121 2.82 30.37 -5.28
N TYR A 122 2.64 31.38 -6.14
CA TYR A 122 2.91 32.79 -5.84
C TYR A 122 2.10 33.75 -6.72
N LEU A 123 1.90 34.98 -6.24
CA LEU A 123 1.24 36.04 -7.01
C LEU A 123 2.25 36.80 -7.86
N THR A 124 1.81 37.28 -9.03
CA THR A 124 2.61 38.16 -9.89
C THR A 124 2.95 39.49 -9.19
N SER A 125 2.03 39.98 -8.34
CA SER A 125 2.22 41.19 -7.54
C SER A 125 3.16 41.01 -6.34
N ALA A 126 3.42 39.77 -5.92
CA ALA A 126 4.23 39.45 -4.74
C ALA A 126 5.07 38.16 -4.94
N PRO A 127 5.98 38.11 -5.93
CA PRO A 127 6.66 36.87 -6.34
C PRO A 127 7.62 36.29 -5.29
N LYS A 128 8.00 37.09 -4.29
CA LYS A 128 8.82 36.65 -3.16
C LYS A 128 8.02 35.93 -2.07
N GLN A 129 6.70 36.07 -2.06
CA GLN A 129 5.83 35.42 -1.08
C GLN A 129 5.30 34.13 -1.70
N LYS A 130 5.98 33.03 -1.40
CA LYS A 130 5.69 31.71 -1.94
C LYS A 130 5.12 30.80 -0.87
N ARG A 131 4.26 29.86 -1.29
CA ARG A 131 3.80 28.73 -0.48
C ARG A 131 4.01 27.45 -1.26
N THR A 132 4.45 26.40 -0.58
CA THR A 132 4.68 25.11 -1.21
C THR A 132 3.85 24.04 -0.48
N LEU A 133 3.08 23.31 -1.26
CA LEU A 133 2.30 22.16 -0.79
C LEU A 133 2.94 20.90 -1.33
N ARG A 134 3.11 19.91 -0.46
CA ARG A 134 3.54 18.57 -0.84
C ARG A 134 2.38 17.61 -0.65
N VAL A 135 2.09 16.85 -1.69
CA VAL A 135 1.05 15.85 -1.70
C VAL A 135 1.60 14.51 -2.16
N ARG A 136 1.12 13.44 -1.54
CA ARG A 136 1.40 12.07 -1.94
C ARG A 136 0.13 11.45 -2.49
N PHE A 137 0.18 11.04 -3.75
CA PHE A 137 -0.88 10.26 -4.39
C PHE A 137 -0.38 8.85 -4.65
N ALA A 138 -1.22 7.85 -4.46
CA ALA A 138 -0.94 6.47 -4.86
C ALA A 138 -2.22 5.80 -5.36
N ILE A 139 -2.08 4.85 -6.27
CA ILE A 139 -3.18 3.96 -6.63
C ILE A 139 -3.14 2.79 -5.64
N PRO A 140 -4.21 2.56 -4.85
CA PRO A 140 -4.17 1.54 -3.82
C PRO A 140 -4.07 0.15 -4.44
N SER A 141 -3.19 -0.69 -3.90
CA SER A 141 -3.04 -2.09 -4.28
C SER A 141 -3.78 -3.00 -3.30
N PHE A 142 -3.89 -4.28 -3.64
CA PHE A 142 -4.34 -5.32 -2.70
C PHE A 142 -3.46 -5.38 -1.44
N ALA A 143 -2.25 -4.84 -1.53
CA ALA A 143 -1.26 -4.82 -0.46
C ALA A 143 -1.61 -3.88 0.70
N LYS A 144 -2.81 -3.32 0.76
CA LYS A 144 -3.37 -2.68 1.97
C LYS A 144 -3.76 -3.69 3.05
N TYR A 145 -4.21 -4.88 2.67
CA TYR A 145 -4.79 -5.85 3.59
C TYR A 145 -3.77 -6.89 4.04
N ALA A 146 -3.87 -7.37 5.29
CA ALA A 146 -3.18 -8.58 5.72
C ALA A 146 -3.73 -9.81 4.98
N VAL A 147 -5.07 -9.89 4.89
CA VAL A 147 -5.77 -10.88 4.07
C VAL A 147 -7.00 -10.24 3.45
N VAL A 148 -7.19 -10.50 2.17
CA VAL A 148 -8.35 -10.08 1.38
C VAL A 148 -8.88 -11.25 0.57
N THR A 149 -10.20 -11.45 0.58
CA THR A 149 -10.83 -12.58 -0.12
C THR A 149 -12.13 -12.22 -0.82
N ASP A 150 -12.43 -12.90 -1.94
CA ASP A 150 -13.72 -12.79 -2.64
C ASP A 150 -14.76 -13.84 -2.18
N ASN A 151 -14.53 -14.51 -1.04
CA ASN A 151 -15.38 -15.62 -0.59
C ASN A 151 -15.70 -15.57 0.92
N ASN A 152 -16.67 -16.37 1.35
CA ASN A 152 -16.90 -16.65 2.76
C ASN A 152 -15.69 -17.36 3.36
N ILE A 153 -15.29 -16.94 4.56
CA ILE A 153 -14.00 -17.33 5.13
C ILE A 153 -14.06 -17.62 6.61
N ARG A 154 -13.24 -18.58 7.03
CA ARG A 154 -13.07 -18.95 8.44
C ARG A 154 -11.61 -18.89 8.86
N TYR A 155 -11.36 -18.24 9.98
CA TYR A 155 -10.10 -18.25 10.69
C TYR A 155 -10.31 -19.04 11.98
N GLY A 156 -9.84 -20.30 12.04
CA GLY A 156 -10.01 -21.13 13.24
C GLY A 156 -9.14 -20.69 14.42
N VAL A 157 -9.35 -21.29 15.59
CA VAL A 157 -8.44 -21.16 16.75
C VAL A 157 -7.00 -21.46 16.33
N GLY A 158 -6.02 -20.74 16.87
CA GLY A 158 -4.61 -20.85 16.49
C GLY A 158 -4.19 -19.93 15.34
N THR A 159 -5.10 -19.13 14.77
CA THR A 159 -4.72 -17.97 13.93
C THR A 159 -4.53 -16.73 14.78
N GLU A 160 -3.44 -16.02 14.55
CA GLU A 160 -3.21 -14.67 15.03
C GLU A 160 -2.89 -13.76 13.83
N VAL A 161 -3.56 -12.61 13.73
CA VAL A 161 -3.40 -11.69 12.58
C VAL A 161 -3.07 -10.28 13.05
N TYR A 162 -2.03 -9.72 12.45
CA TYR A 162 -1.62 -8.33 12.62
C TYR A 162 -1.83 -7.59 11.30
N GLY A 163 -2.96 -6.87 11.17
CA GLY A 163 -3.29 -6.08 10.00
C GLY A 163 -4.76 -6.20 9.59
N GLU A 164 -5.21 -5.33 8.69
CA GLU A 164 -6.63 -5.25 8.29
C GLU A 164 -7.04 -6.50 7.49
N LEU A 165 -8.21 -7.07 7.82
CA LEU A 165 -8.79 -8.22 7.15
C LEU A 165 -10.04 -7.80 6.39
N HIS A 166 -10.22 -8.29 5.16
CA HIS A 166 -11.44 -8.03 4.38
C HIS A 166 -11.94 -9.28 3.65
N SER A 167 -13.27 -9.47 3.64
CA SER A 167 -13.93 -10.46 2.80
C SER A 167 -15.08 -9.83 2.03
N ASN A 168 -15.21 -10.12 0.74
CA ASN A 168 -16.42 -9.79 -0.02
C ASN A 168 -17.61 -10.70 0.35
N GLY A 169 -17.32 -11.84 0.98
CA GLY A 169 -18.28 -12.71 1.65
C GLY A 169 -18.40 -12.38 3.14
N GLY A 170 -18.79 -13.38 3.93
CA GLY A 170 -18.79 -13.29 5.39
C GLY A 170 -17.57 -13.92 6.05
N THR A 171 -17.29 -13.50 7.28
CA THR A 171 -16.09 -13.90 8.04
C THR A 171 -16.47 -14.50 9.40
N GLN A 172 -16.13 -15.77 9.60
CA GLN A 172 -16.05 -16.39 10.93
C GLN A 172 -14.60 -16.29 11.43
N PHE A 173 -14.37 -15.63 12.55
CA PHE A 173 -13.04 -15.44 13.10
C PHE A 173 -12.95 -15.94 14.53
N ASP A 174 -12.32 -17.09 14.74
CA ASP A 174 -12.14 -17.77 16.03
C ASP A 174 -10.69 -17.66 16.56
N GLY A 175 -9.84 -16.86 15.90
CA GLY A 175 -8.45 -16.58 16.30
C GLY A 175 -8.31 -15.29 17.14
N VAL A 176 -7.18 -14.60 17.03
CA VAL A 176 -6.97 -13.25 17.59
C VAL A 176 -6.63 -12.26 16.47
N ALA A 177 -7.40 -11.17 16.37
CA ALA A 177 -7.22 -10.11 15.39
C ALA A 177 -6.76 -8.81 16.08
N HIS A 178 -5.57 -8.34 15.72
CA HIS A 178 -4.96 -7.11 16.24
C HIS A 178 -5.37 -5.85 15.45
N ASN A 179 -6.24 -5.98 14.46
CA ASN A 179 -6.77 -4.87 13.68
C ASN A 179 -8.24 -5.12 13.28
N VAL A 180 -8.83 -4.22 12.49
CA VAL A 180 -10.21 -4.31 12.03
C VAL A 180 -10.42 -5.53 11.14
N VAL A 181 -11.47 -6.29 11.44
CA VAL A 181 -11.98 -7.36 10.58
C VAL A 181 -13.22 -6.87 9.84
N ALA A 182 -13.14 -6.83 8.52
CA ALA A 182 -14.15 -6.26 7.65
C ALA A 182 -14.84 -7.30 6.76
N SER A 183 -16.09 -6.99 6.38
CA SER A 183 -16.87 -7.78 5.43
C SER A 183 -17.76 -6.88 4.58
N ALA A 184 -17.90 -7.23 3.30
CA ALA A 184 -18.83 -6.55 2.40
C ALA A 184 -20.30 -6.94 2.65
N LYS A 185 -20.54 -8.04 3.38
CA LYS A 185 -21.88 -8.52 3.69
C LYS A 185 -22.37 -7.93 5.00
N THR A 186 -23.63 -7.52 5.05
CA THR A 186 -24.30 -7.22 6.33
C THR A 186 -24.50 -8.50 7.14
N CYS A 187 -24.85 -9.59 6.44
CA CYS A 187 -25.02 -10.94 6.97
C CYS A 187 -24.82 -11.98 5.88
N TYR A 188 -24.59 -13.23 6.27
CA TYR A 188 -24.37 -14.34 5.34
C TYR A 188 -24.81 -15.68 5.94
N ASN A 189 -24.80 -16.71 5.10
CA ASN A 189 -24.97 -18.10 5.54
C ASN A 189 -23.59 -18.70 5.72
N ASP A 190 -23.25 -19.07 6.96
CA ASP A 190 -21.95 -19.63 7.23
C ASP A 190 -21.86 -21.05 6.66
N PRO A 191 -20.94 -21.31 5.71
CA PRO A 191 -20.81 -22.64 5.12
C PRO A 191 -20.38 -23.71 6.13
N ASP A 192 -19.84 -23.32 7.29
CA ASP A 192 -19.45 -24.22 8.38
C ASP A 192 -20.55 -24.42 9.42
N THR A 193 -21.69 -23.72 9.31
CA THR A 193 -22.84 -23.90 10.21
C THR A 193 -23.94 -24.72 9.52
N TRP A 194 -24.28 -25.85 10.12
CA TRP A 194 -25.31 -26.75 9.59
C TRP A 194 -26.71 -26.31 10.05
N GLY A 195 -27.67 -26.23 9.12
CA GLY A 195 -29.09 -25.98 9.43
C GLY A 195 -29.50 -24.50 9.51
N GLY A 196 -28.65 -23.59 9.03
CA GLY A 196 -28.92 -22.15 8.97
C GLY A 196 -30.01 -21.73 7.99
N GLY A 197 -30.81 -20.74 8.38
CA GLY A 197 -31.66 -19.98 7.45
C GLY A 197 -30.85 -18.96 6.66
N SER A 198 -31.49 -18.24 5.72
CA SER A 198 -30.85 -17.10 5.06
C SER A 198 -30.47 -16.02 6.08
N CYS A 199 -29.25 -15.47 6.00
CA CYS A 199 -28.76 -14.39 6.87
C CYS A 199 -28.65 -14.82 8.36
N GLU A 200 -28.11 -16.02 8.62
CA GLU A 200 -27.99 -16.55 9.99
C GLU A 200 -26.91 -15.88 10.84
N ARG A 201 -25.85 -15.34 10.22
CA ARG A 201 -24.72 -14.72 10.90
C ARG A 201 -24.47 -13.31 10.37
N PRO A 202 -24.06 -12.36 11.22
CA PRO A 202 -23.62 -11.06 10.74
C PRO A 202 -22.36 -11.21 9.87
N GLY A 203 -22.05 -10.21 9.05
CA GLY A 203 -20.92 -10.24 8.11
C GLY A 203 -19.58 -10.61 8.75
N VAL A 204 -19.39 -10.26 10.02
CA VAL A 204 -18.25 -10.71 10.83
C VAL A 204 -18.72 -11.19 12.20
N TRP A 205 -18.38 -12.43 12.55
CA TRP A 205 -18.71 -13.04 13.83
C TRP A 205 -17.63 -13.99 14.33
N THR A 206 -17.76 -14.42 15.58
CA THR A 206 -16.88 -15.39 16.23
C THR A 206 -17.71 -16.38 17.04
N SER A 207 -17.24 -17.62 17.13
CA SER A 207 -17.79 -18.62 18.06
C SER A 207 -17.13 -18.56 19.45
N VAL A 208 -16.08 -17.76 19.61
CA VAL A 208 -15.28 -17.64 20.84
C VAL A 208 -15.82 -16.51 21.72
N SER A 209 -15.91 -16.76 23.03
CA SER A 209 -16.40 -15.80 24.02
C SER A 209 -15.35 -15.56 25.13
N PRO A 210 -15.16 -14.31 25.59
CA PRO A 210 -15.83 -13.09 25.14
C PRO A 210 -15.31 -12.61 23.78
N GLU A 211 -16.19 -12.01 22.97
CA GLU A 211 -15.83 -11.49 21.64
C GLU A 211 -14.67 -10.48 21.68
N SER A 212 -14.51 -9.74 22.78
CA SER A 212 -13.41 -8.80 23.00
C SER A 212 -12.03 -9.45 23.12
N SER A 213 -11.93 -10.77 23.32
CA SER A 213 -10.64 -11.48 23.26
C SER A 213 -10.23 -11.85 21.82
N VAL A 214 -11.17 -11.74 20.89
CA VAL A 214 -10.99 -12.10 19.47
C VAL A 214 -10.71 -10.86 18.64
N PHE A 215 -11.56 -9.83 18.77
CA PHE A 215 -11.43 -8.58 18.03
C PHE A 215 -10.89 -7.48 18.93
N LEU A 216 -9.58 -7.27 18.91
CA LEU A 216 -8.93 -6.32 19.82
C LEU A 216 -9.20 -4.85 19.44
N VAL A 217 -9.42 -4.58 18.14
CA VAL A 217 -9.75 -3.25 17.62
C VAL A 217 -11.24 -3.15 17.30
N GLY A 218 -11.78 -4.10 16.53
CA GLY A 218 -13.21 -4.16 16.24
C GLY A 218 -13.53 -4.80 14.89
N LYS A 219 -14.79 -4.64 14.48
CA LYS A 219 -15.35 -5.18 13.24
C LYS A 219 -15.97 -4.08 12.41
N SER A 220 -15.93 -4.20 11.08
CA SER A 220 -16.55 -3.23 10.15
C SER A 220 -17.34 -3.94 9.06
N TYR A 221 -18.68 -3.87 9.12
CA TYR A 221 -19.54 -4.46 8.10
C TYR A 221 -20.95 -3.84 8.14
N PRO A 222 -21.61 -3.65 6.98
CA PRO A 222 -21.07 -3.86 5.63
C PRO A 222 -20.10 -2.73 5.22
N VAL A 223 -19.09 -3.08 4.43
CA VAL A 223 -18.21 -2.13 3.71
C VAL A 223 -18.24 -2.40 2.20
N PRO A 224 -17.73 -1.53 1.32
CA PRO A 224 -17.63 -1.83 -0.11
C PRO A 224 -16.80 -3.10 -0.37
N ALA A 225 -17.16 -3.85 -1.42
CA ALA A 225 -16.37 -5.00 -1.88
C ALA A 225 -15.07 -4.54 -2.56
N VAL A 226 -14.02 -5.36 -2.45
CA VAL A 226 -12.75 -5.19 -3.15
C VAL A 226 -12.83 -5.91 -4.49
N ASP A 227 -12.45 -5.25 -5.58
CA ASP A 227 -12.60 -5.82 -6.93
C ASP A 227 -11.44 -6.74 -7.31
N PHE A 228 -11.71 -8.02 -7.59
CA PHE A 228 -10.75 -9.02 -8.07
C PHE A 228 -10.66 -9.08 -9.62
N ALA A 229 -11.50 -8.35 -10.36
CA ALA A 229 -11.67 -8.51 -11.80
C ALA A 229 -10.47 -8.04 -12.66
N GLY A 230 -9.43 -7.43 -12.08
CA GLY A 230 -8.22 -6.98 -12.79
C GLY A 230 -7.05 -7.96 -12.81
N ILE A 231 -6.98 -8.91 -11.87
CA ILE A 231 -5.75 -9.69 -11.62
C ILE A 231 -5.32 -10.53 -12.84
N ALA A 232 -6.28 -11.04 -13.62
CA ALA A 232 -5.98 -11.80 -14.83
C ALA A 232 -5.37 -10.92 -15.95
N ALA A 233 -5.80 -9.66 -16.06
CA ALA A 233 -5.22 -8.71 -16.99
C ALA A 233 -3.80 -8.32 -16.55
N ASP A 234 -3.60 -8.13 -15.24
CA ASP A 234 -2.28 -7.84 -14.66
C ASP A 234 -1.30 -8.99 -14.95
N LEU A 235 -1.71 -10.26 -14.80
CA LEU A 235 -0.87 -11.41 -15.15
C LEU A 235 -0.46 -11.43 -16.64
N ALA A 236 -1.33 -11.00 -17.55
CA ALA A 236 -1.01 -10.92 -18.98
C ALA A 236 -0.02 -9.78 -19.28
N ASP A 237 -0.13 -8.67 -18.56
CA ASP A 237 0.80 -7.55 -18.66
C ASP A 237 2.18 -7.91 -18.06
N ILE A 238 2.21 -8.56 -16.89
CA ILE A 238 3.43 -9.12 -16.28
C ILE A 238 4.15 -10.03 -17.28
N LYS A 239 3.43 -10.94 -17.96
CA LYS A 239 4.02 -11.78 -19.01
C LYS A 239 4.69 -10.96 -20.10
N THR A 240 3.99 -9.96 -20.62
CA THR A 240 4.48 -9.11 -21.73
C THR A 240 5.73 -8.34 -21.31
N LYS A 241 5.72 -7.75 -20.10
CA LYS A 241 6.86 -7.01 -19.54
C LYS A 241 8.04 -7.90 -19.17
N ALA A 242 7.78 -9.12 -18.67
CA ALA A 242 8.80 -10.12 -18.42
C ALA A 242 9.48 -10.58 -19.71
N GLN A 243 8.73 -10.76 -20.80
CA GLN A 243 9.30 -11.06 -22.12
C GLN A 243 10.16 -9.92 -22.68
N ALA A 244 9.79 -8.66 -22.37
CA ALA A 244 10.50 -7.49 -22.88
C ALA A 244 11.81 -7.19 -22.13
N ALA A 245 11.81 -7.29 -20.80
CA ALA A 245 12.94 -6.85 -19.97
C ALA A 245 13.18 -7.66 -18.68
N GLY A 246 12.42 -8.75 -18.48
CA GLY A 246 12.56 -9.65 -17.32
C GLY A 246 12.95 -11.07 -17.73
N TYR A 247 12.53 -12.04 -16.92
CA TYR A 247 12.68 -13.46 -17.24
C TYR A 247 11.34 -14.09 -17.57
N TYR A 248 11.24 -14.69 -18.76
CA TYR A 248 10.09 -15.47 -19.18
C TYR A 248 10.51 -16.93 -19.39
N PHE A 249 9.80 -17.83 -18.73
CA PHE A 249 9.97 -19.27 -18.85
C PHE A 249 8.71 -19.87 -19.49
N ALA A 250 8.87 -20.35 -20.73
CA ALA A 250 7.83 -21.08 -21.46
C ALA A 250 7.48 -22.40 -20.74
N PRO A 251 6.39 -23.10 -21.13
CA PRO A 251 6.00 -24.37 -20.51
C PRO A 251 7.17 -25.36 -20.44
N SER A 252 7.35 -26.00 -19.28
CA SER A 252 8.56 -26.79 -19.01
C SER A 252 8.68 -28.03 -19.90
N GLY A 253 7.53 -28.55 -20.33
CA GLY A 253 7.35 -29.87 -20.95
C GLY A 253 7.23 -31.01 -19.93
N ASP A 254 7.34 -30.70 -18.63
CA ASP A 254 7.25 -31.63 -17.50
C ASP A 254 6.18 -31.13 -16.50
N LEU A 255 6.47 -31.09 -15.19
CA LEU A 255 5.50 -30.72 -14.14
C LEU A 255 5.54 -29.23 -13.75
N GLY A 256 6.57 -28.50 -14.18
CA GLY A 256 6.81 -27.12 -13.79
C GLY A 256 8.27 -26.79 -13.53
N TYR A 257 8.47 -25.67 -12.84
CA TYR A 257 9.79 -25.14 -12.49
C TYR A 257 9.94 -25.01 -10.98
N HIS A 258 11.17 -25.13 -10.48
CA HIS A 258 11.51 -24.83 -9.10
C HIS A 258 12.51 -23.67 -9.08
N ILE A 259 12.12 -22.55 -8.50
CA ILE A 259 12.94 -21.35 -8.34
C ILE A 259 13.46 -21.30 -6.91
N ILE A 260 14.77 -21.23 -6.78
CA ILE A 260 15.47 -21.05 -5.51
C ILE A 260 16.07 -19.64 -5.50
N LEU A 261 15.57 -18.79 -4.61
CA LEU A 261 16.05 -17.42 -4.43
C LEU A 261 17.30 -17.42 -3.56
N ASN A 262 18.33 -16.70 -4.00
CA ASN A 262 19.60 -16.61 -3.32
C ASN A 262 19.78 -15.21 -2.71
N ALA A 263 20.35 -15.14 -1.51
CA ALA A 263 20.65 -13.90 -0.76
C ALA A 263 21.71 -12.98 -1.40
N ASN A 264 22.02 -13.16 -2.69
CA ASN A 264 22.98 -12.34 -3.45
C ASN A 264 22.33 -11.77 -4.73
N ASP A 265 21.02 -11.57 -4.69
CA ASP A 265 20.21 -11.09 -5.81
C ASP A 265 20.28 -11.93 -7.09
N THR A 266 20.35 -13.24 -6.89
CA THR A 266 20.27 -14.22 -7.97
C THR A 266 19.22 -15.28 -7.67
N PHE A 267 18.86 -16.06 -8.67
CA PHE A 267 18.06 -17.26 -8.49
C PHE A 267 18.55 -18.42 -9.35
N ASP A 268 18.42 -19.61 -8.80
CA ASP A 268 18.55 -20.85 -9.55
C ASP A 268 17.17 -21.33 -9.99
N ILE A 269 17.09 -21.93 -11.18
CA ILE A 269 15.84 -22.50 -11.67
C ILE A 269 16.06 -23.92 -12.19
N TYR A 270 15.19 -24.83 -11.76
CA TYR A 270 15.20 -26.23 -12.14
C TYR A 270 13.89 -26.60 -12.84
N LYS A 271 13.95 -27.56 -13.76
CA LYS A 271 12.75 -28.23 -14.28
C LYS A 271 12.38 -29.39 -13.37
N VAL A 272 11.12 -29.44 -12.94
CA VAL A 272 10.59 -30.49 -12.07
C VAL A 272 10.07 -31.65 -12.91
N LYS A 273 10.70 -32.83 -12.77
CA LYS A 273 10.34 -34.02 -13.56
C LYS A 273 9.36 -34.93 -12.83
N LYS A 274 9.42 -34.98 -11.50
CA LYS A 274 8.62 -35.92 -10.71
C LYS A 274 8.31 -35.41 -9.31
N MET A 275 7.03 -35.47 -8.95
CA MET A 275 6.54 -35.33 -7.58
C MET A 275 6.44 -36.68 -6.87
N LYS A 276 6.46 -36.66 -5.54
CA LYS A 276 6.19 -37.85 -4.73
C LYS A 276 4.77 -38.36 -5.01
N ASN A 277 4.63 -39.69 -5.06
CA ASN A 277 3.33 -40.32 -5.19
C ASN A 277 2.44 -39.91 -4.01
N LYS A 278 1.13 -39.83 -4.24
CA LYS A 278 0.15 -39.63 -3.18
C LYS A 278 0.35 -40.69 -2.10
N CYS A 279 0.23 -40.27 -0.83
CA CYS A 279 0.27 -41.22 0.29
C CYS A 279 -0.92 -42.22 0.22
N SER A 280 -1.96 -41.86 -0.54
CA SER A 280 -3.13 -42.68 -0.80
C SER A 280 -3.85 -42.29 -2.07
N ASN A 281 -4.56 -43.25 -2.67
CA ASN A 281 -5.40 -43.05 -3.85
C ASN A 281 -6.67 -42.21 -3.57
N TRP A 282 -7.03 -42.01 -2.30
CA TRP A 282 -8.20 -41.21 -1.92
C TRP A 282 -7.91 -39.71 -1.85
N LEU A 283 -6.64 -39.30 -1.84
CA LEU A 283 -6.28 -37.89 -1.93
C LEU A 283 -6.72 -37.32 -3.27
N THR A 284 -7.47 -36.22 -3.24
CA THR A 284 -7.87 -35.47 -4.43
C THR A 284 -6.65 -34.79 -5.06
N ASP A 285 -5.91 -34.08 -4.23
CA ASP A 285 -4.80 -33.24 -4.67
C ASP A 285 -3.48 -34.01 -4.76
N PRO A 286 -2.56 -33.61 -5.66
CA PRO A 286 -1.17 -34.05 -5.64
C PRO A 286 -0.51 -33.76 -4.30
N THR A 287 0.61 -34.44 -4.03
CA THR A 287 1.43 -34.13 -2.83
C THR A 287 2.08 -32.76 -2.93
N TRP A 288 2.30 -32.25 -4.15
CA TRP A 288 3.07 -31.03 -4.41
C TRP A 288 4.49 -31.05 -3.80
N THR A 289 4.99 -32.24 -3.46
CA THR A 289 6.33 -32.47 -2.95
C THR A 289 7.19 -32.98 -4.09
N ILE A 290 8.28 -32.28 -4.38
CA ILE A 290 9.25 -32.72 -5.37
C ILE A 290 9.97 -33.99 -4.88
N THR A 291 10.18 -34.96 -5.78
CA THR A 291 11.00 -36.13 -5.45
C THR A 291 12.48 -35.74 -5.46
N PRO A 292 13.25 -36.00 -4.38
CA PRO A 292 14.68 -35.65 -4.35
C PRO A 292 15.44 -36.20 -5.56
N GLY A 293 16.23 -35.34 -6.20
CA GLY A 293 17.00 -35.68 -7.40
C GLY A 293 16.18 -35.89 -8.67
N GLN A 294 14.90 -35.49 -8.69
CA GLN A 294 14.03 -35.53 -9.88
C GLN A 294 13.79 -34.14 -10.46
N GLU A 295 14.87 -33.37 -10.48
CA GLU A 295 14.91 -32.03 -11.04
C GLU A 295 16.14 -31.88 -11.91
N THR A 296 16.13 -30.90 -12.80
CA THR A 296 17.29 -30.64 -13.67
C THR A 296 17.49 -29.15 -13.80
N LEU A 297 18.69 -28.69 -13.44
CA LEU A 297 19.07 -27.29 -13.51
C LEU A 297 18.89 -26.77 -14.94
N VAL A 298 18.24 -25.63 -15.08
CA VAL A 298 18.10 -24.94 -16.35
C VAL A 298 19.44 -24.27 -16.69
N ALA A 299 19.89 -24.44 -17.93
CA ALA A 299 21.12 -23.82 -18.40
C ALA A 299 21.07 -22.29 -18.26
N GLY A 300 22.14 -21.70 -17.73
CA GLY A 300 22.23 -20.28 -17.43
C GLY A 300 21.99 -19.92 -15.96
N SER A 301 21.54 -20.86 -15.13
CA SER A 301 21.46 -20.66 -13.68
C SER A 301 22.86 -20.60 -13.02
N PRO A 302 23.06 -19.76 -11.99
CA PRO A 302 22.09 -18.81 -11.45
C PRO A 302 21.92 -17.58 -12.35
N PHE A 303 20.70 -17.03 -12.37
CA PHE A 303 20.37 -15.79 -13.07
C PHE A 303 20.38 -14.62 -12.08
N THR A 304 20.98 -13.48 -12.45
CA THR A 304 20.86 -12.23 -11.68
C THR A 304 19.47 -11.64 -11.87
N PHE A 305 18.87 -11.04 -10.84
CA PHE A 305 17.58 -10.39 -11.00
C PHE A 305 17.61 -9.28 -12.08
N SER A 306 16.53 -9.22 -12.87
CA SER A 306 16.39 -8.21 -13.91
C SER A 306 16.07 -6.84 -13.33
N ALA A 307 16.41 -5.76 -14.04
CA ALA A 307 16.16 -4.39 -13.58
C ALA A 307 14.67 -4.07 -13.41
N ASN A 308 13.77 -4.77 -14.11
CA ASN A 308 12.32 -4.63 -13.92
C ASN A 308 11.76 -5.54 -12.83
N GLY A 309 12.56 -6.46 -12.26
CA GLY A 309 12.17 -7.32 -11.15
C GLY A 309 11.05 -8.30 -11.49
N LEU A 310 10.94 -8.76 -12.74
CA LEU A 310 9.86 -9.66 -13.18
C LEU A 310 10.38 -11.04 -13.58
N ILE A 311 9.78 -12.08 -13.02
CA ILE A 311 9.88 -13.46 -13.48
C ILE A 311 8.47 -13.94 -13.81
N PHE A 312 8.28 -14.50 -15.00
CA PHE A 312 7.01 -15.06 -15.41
C PHE A 312 7.20 -16.50 -15.90
N VAL A 313 6.37 -17.41 -15.40
CA VAL A 313 6.43 -18.85 -15.68
C VAL A 313 5.09 -19.34 -16.24
N GLU A 314 5.10 -19.90 -17.45
CA GLU A 314 3.92 -20.54 -18.05
C GLU A 314 3.75 -22.01 -17.63
N ASP A 315 3.92 -22.26 -16.34
CA ASP A 315 3.81 -23.58 -15.73
C ASP A 315 3.64 -23.45 -14.21
N ASN A 316 3.39 -24.55 -13.51
CA ASN A 316 3.44 -24.57 -12.05
C ASN A 316 4.86 -24.21 -11.58
N VAL A 317 4.96 -23.54 -10.44
CA VAL A 317 6.25 -23.12 -9.91
C VAL A 317 6.38 -23.38 -8.42
N TRP A 318 7.47 -24.02 -8.01
CA TRP A 318 7.90 -24.13 -6.62
C TRP A 318 8.82 -22.96 -6.32
N VAL A 319 8.66 -22.31 -5.16
CA VAL A 319 9.48 -21.17 -4.76
C VAL A 319 9.92 -21.35 -3.31
N ASN A 320 11.22 -21.14 -3.06
CA ASN A 320 11.80 -20.99 -1.73
C ASN A 320 13.10 -20.18 -1.80
N GLY A 321 13.69 -19.87 -0.65
CA GLY A 321 15.00 -19.24 -0.53
C GLY A 321 14.95 -17.90 0.18
N SER A 322 15.90 -17.03 -0.11
CA SER A 322 15.99 -15.72 0.56
C SER A 322 16.30 -14.59 -0.41
N LEU A 323 15.85 -13.39 -0.07
CA LEU A 323 16.15 -12.15 -0.78
C LEU A 323 16.99 -11.23 0.10
N ASP A 324 17.88 -10.46 -0.53
CA ASP A 324 18.69 -9.43 0.14
C ASP A 324 18.66 -8.16 -0.71
N THR A 325 17.96 -7.12 -0.29
CA THR A 325 17.77 -5.85 -1.03
C THR A 325 17.01 -5.87 -2.37
N ALA A 326 16.53 -7.02 -2.86
CA ALA A 326 15.80 -7.10 -4.13
C ALA A 326 14.28 -6.91 -4.06
N ARG A 327 13.72 -6.35 -5.16
CA ARG A 327 12.28 -6.24 -5.44
C ARG A 327 11.92 -7.15 -6.61
N LEU A 328 11.06 -8.13 -6.38
CA LEU A 328 10.75 -9.18 -7.35
C LEU A 328 9.25 -9.49 -7.38
N THR A 329 8.73 -9.78 -8.57
CA THR A 329 7.42 -10.38 -8.76
C THR A 329 7.55 -11.64 -9.61
N ILE A 330 7.05 -12.76 -9.08
CA ILE A 330 6.98 -14.05 -9.77
C ILE A 330 5.51 -14.32 -10.11
N GLY A 331 5.20 -14.26 -11.40
CA GLY A 331 3.90 -14.62 -11.96
C GLY A 331 3.89 -16.06 -12.49
N SER A 332 2.83 -16.80 -12.21
CA SER A 332 2.57 -18.11 -12.81
C SER A 332 1.17 -18.12 -13.44
N ALA A 333 1.11 -18.17 -14.76
CA ALA A 333 -0.14 -18.27 -15.51
C ALA A 333 0.07 -18.82 -16.92
N VAL A 334 -0.97 -19.42 -17.50
CA VAL A 334 -1.00 -19.84 -18.91
C VAL A 334 -2.09 -19.06 -19.67
N PHE A 335 -1.76 -18.65 -20.90
CA PHE A 335 -2.69 -17.90 -21.77
C PHE A 335 -2.87 -18.60 -23.13
N PRO A 336 -4.11 -18.67 -23.68
CA PRO A 336 -5.37 -18.17 -23.09
C PRO A 336 -5.78 -18.96 -21.83
N SER A 337 -6.41 -18.29 -20.88
CA SER A 337 -6.77 -18.89 -19.58
C SER A 337 -7.81 -20.00 -19.73
N SER A 338 -7.60 -21.12 -19.04
CA SER A 338 -8.57 -22.21 -18.94
C SER A 338 -8.42 -22.91 -17.59
N PRO A 339 -9.51 -23.15 -16.84
CA PRO A 339 -9.45 -23.78 -15.52
C PRO A 339 -8.69 -25.12 -15.45
N SER A 340 -8.59 -25.84 -16.57
CA SER A 340 -7.87 -27.11 -16.68
C SER A 340 -6.34 -26.96 -16.79
N THR A 341 -5.87 -25.78 -17.19
CA THR A 341 -4.45 -25.47 -17.41
C THR A 341 -3.94 -24.34 -16.53
N ASP A 342 -4.81 -23.72 -15.73
CA ASP A 342 -4.39 -22.67 -14.81
C ASP A 342 -3.34 -23.21 -13.84
N THR A 343 -2.28 -22.44 -13.67
CA THR A 343 -1.08 -22.85 -12.93
C THR A 343 -1.08 -22.32 -11.50
N SER A 344 -0.36 -23.02 -10.65
CA SER A 344 -0.25 -22.73 -9.22
C SER A 344 1.19 -22.43 -8.81
N ILE A 345 1.34 -21.67 -7.73
CA ILE A 345 2.62 -21.50 -7.03
C ILE A 345 2.62 -22.41 -5.79
N ILE A 346 3.72 -23.10 -5.55
CA ILE A 346 3.89 -24.03 -4.43
C ILE A 346 5.04 -23.55 -3.55
N ILE A 347 4.82 -23.54 -2.24
CA ILE A 347 5.83 -23.15 -1.24
C ILE A 347 5.98 -24.32 -0.27
N THR A 348 7.13 -24.98 -0.31
CA THR A 348 7.46 -26.10 0.61
C THR A 348 8.48 -25.71 1.66
N ASN A 349 9.32 -24.73 1.38
CA ASN A 349 10.38 -24.29 2.26
C ASN A 349 10.32 -22.77 2.42
N ASP A 350 11.02 -22.29 3.43
CA ASP A 350 11.08 -20.90 3.81
C ASP A 350 11.38 -19.96 2.64
N ILE A 351 10.65 -18.85 2.64
CA ILE A 351 10.92 -17.66 1.86
C ILE A 351 11.17 -16.55 2.87
N THR A 352 12.38 -16.00 2.93
CA THR A 352 12.75 -14.99 3.94
C THR A 352 13.35 -13.73 3.35
N TYR A 353 13.00 -12.58 3.92
CA TYR A 353 13.75 -11.34 3.71
C TYR A 353 14.95 -11.28 4.67
N THR A 354 16.06 -10.73 4.18
CA THR A 354 17.24 -10.46 5.01
C THR A 354 16.96 -9.28 5.96
N HIS A 355 16.18 -8.28 5.49
CA HIS A 355 15.74 -7.14 6.27
C HIS A 355 14.21 -6.98 6.22
N ASN A 356 13.61 -6.53 7.33
CA ASN A 356 12.17 -6.26 7.41
C ASN A 356 11.88 -4.74 7.38
N ASP A 357 12.70 -3.97 6.66
CA ASP A 357 12.62 -2.50 6.58
C ASP A 357 12.11 -1.97 5.23
N GLY A 358 11.66 -2.88 4.35
CA GLY A 358 11.03 -2.55 3.06
C GLY A 358 12.00 -2.44 1.88
N GLN A 359 13.28 -2.79 2.08
CA GLN A 359 14.25 -2.93 0.99
C GLN A 359 13.92 -4.13 0.10
N GLU A 360 13.65 -5.28 0.71
CA GLU A 360 13.19 -6.50 0.06
C GLU A 360 11.68 -6.50 -0.12
N VAL A 361 11.22 -6.88 -1.30
CA VAL A 361 9.79 -7.09 -1.57
C VAL A 361 9.61 -8.21 -2.59
N LEU A 362 8.84 -9.24 -2.24
CA LEU A 362 8.49 -10.34 -3.12
C LEU A 362 6.98 -10.41 -3.35
N GLY A 363 6.56 -10.35 -4.60
CA GLY A 363 5.20 -10.66 -5.05
C GLY A 363 5.12 -12.06 -5.66
N LEU A 364 4.19 -12.89 -5.19
CA LEU A 364 3.87 -14.18 -5.80
C LEU A 364 2.43 -14.14 -6.31
N ILE A 365 2.24 -14.25 -7.63
CA ILE A 365 0.92 -14.11 -8.25
C ILE A 365 0.64 -15.37 -9.07
N ALA A 366 -0.27 -16.20 -8.58
CA ALA A 366 -0.71 -17.42 -9.25
C ALA A 366 -2.06 -17.20 -9.93
N GLN A 367 -2.20 -17.72 -11.14
CA GLN A 367 -3.48 -17.76 -11.85
C GLN A 367 -4.52 -18.57 -11.06
N LYS A 368 -4.11 -19.69 -10.48
CA LYS A 368 -4.98 -20.61 -9.73
C LYS A 368 -4.74 -20.51 -8.23
N ASP A 369 -3.88 -21.36 -7.67
CA ASP A 369 -3.72 -21.54 -6.24
C ASP A 369 -2.30 -21.17 -5.78
N ILE A 370 -2.17 -20.76 -4.51
CA ILE A 370 -0.88 -20.73 -3.82
C ILE A 370 -0.93 -21.74 -2.69
N LEU A 371 -0.11 -22.79 -2.79
CA LEU A 371 -0.25 -24.00 -1.99
C LEU A 371 0.99 -24.28 -1.15
N THR A 372 0.77 -24.83 0.05
CA THR A 372 1.83 -25.53 0.78
C THR A 372 1.82 -27.02 0.44
N GLY A 373 2.97 -27.54 0.02
CA GLY A 373 3.10 -28.96 -0.33
C GLY A 373 2.97 -29.88 0.90
N LEU A 374 2.72 -31.17 0.66
CA LEU A 374 2.57 -32.18 1.71
C LEU A 374 3.78 -32.18 2.65
N GLU A 375 4.99 -32.23 2.10
CA GLU A 375 6.23 -32.20 2.88
C GLU A 375 6.80 -30.80 3.04
N SER A 376 5.94 -29.79 3.23
CA SER A 376 6.40 -28.46 3.65
C SER A 376 7.07 -28.49 5.03
N GLU A 377 7.86 -27.47 5.36
CA GLU A 377 8.50 -27.35 6.67
C GLU A 377 7.50 -27.28 7.83
N ASP A 378 7.89 -27.83 8.98
CA ASP A 378 7.06 -27.90 10.20
C ASP A 378 6.87 -26.52 10.85
N ASP A 379 7.92 -25.70 10.80
CA ASP A 379 7.88 -24.25 11.00
C ASP A 379 8.20 -23.63 9.64
N LEU A 380 7.19 -23.07 8.97
CA LEU A 380 7.31 -22.49 7.64
C LEU A 380 7.14 -20.98 7.70
N ARG A 381 8.11 -20.25 7.18
CA ARG A 381 8.10 -18.80 7.03
C ARG A 381 7.92 -18.38 5.57
N ILE A 382 6.99 -17.46 5.33
CA ILE A 382 6.71 -16.91 4.01
C ILE A 382 6.73 -15.38 4.09
N ASP A 383 7.82 -14.78 3.65
CA ASP A 383 7.97 -13.34 3.51
C ASP A 383 7.61 -12.94 2.07
N ALA A 384 6.33 -12.67 1.81
CA ALA A 384 5.83 -12.34 0.47
C ALA A 384 4.42 -11.73 0.49
N ALA A 385 4.15 -10.90 -0.51
CA ALA A 385 2.80 -10.55 -0.93
C ALA A 385 2.27 -11.62 -1.89
N ILE A 386 1.31 -12.44 -1.46
CA ILE A 386 0.85 -13.61 -2.21
C ILE A 386 -0.59 -13.45 -2.72
N VAL A 387 -0.82 -13.76 -3.99
CA VAL A 387 -2.09 -13.55 -4.70
C VAL A 387 -2.51 -14.80 -5.48
N ALA A 388 -3.67 -15.36 -5.14
CA ALA A 388 -4.34 -16.39 -5.93
C ALA A 388 -5.52 -15.77 -6.69
N ALA A 389 -5.37 -15.61 -8.01
CA ALA A 389 -6.29 -14.82 -8.84
C ALA A 389 -7.68 -15.45 -8.98
N SER A 390 -7.76 -16.79 -9.07
CA SER A 390 -9.04 -17.52 -9.23
C SER A 390 -9.22 -18.69 -8.25
N GLY A 391 -8.14 -19.11 -7.58
CA GLY A 391 -8.13 -20.22 -6.65
C GLY A 391 -7.99 -19.77 -5.21
N TYR A 392 -7.38 -20.63 -4.38
CA TYR A 392 -7.19 -20.37 -2.96
C TYR A 392 -5.72 -20.32 -2.56
N VAL A 393 -5.46 -19.59 -1.48
CA VAL A 393 -4.19 -19.66 -0.76
C VAL A 393 -4.33 -20.60 0.43
N GLY A 394 -3.53 -21.66 0.52
CA GLY A 394 -3.64 -22.57 1.66
C GLY A 394 -2.92 -23.89 1.55
N ARG A 395 -3.41 -24.86 2.32
CA ARG A 395 -2.91 -26.24 2.35
C ARG A 395 -3.98 -27.19 1.81
N PRO A 396 -3.67 -28.03 0.80
CA PRO A 396 -4.56 -29.09 0.35
C PRO A 396 -4.97 -30.06 1.46
N ASP A 397 -5.97 -30.88 1.20
CA ASP A 397 -6.42 -31.87 2.17
C ASP A 397 -5.51 -33.10 2.16
N TYR A 398 -4.79 -33.31 3.26
CA TYR A 398 -3.92 -34.46 3.46
C TYR A 398 -4.42 -35.37 4.59
N HIS A 399 -5.66 -35.18 5.06
CA HIS A 399 -6.21 -35.88 6.22
C HIS A 399 -6.66 -37.31 5.91
N TYR A 400 -7.35 -37.56 4.79
CA TYR A 400 -8.00 -38.87 4.57
C TYR A 400 -7.52 -39.64 3.33
N PRO A 401 -6.95 -40.85 3.51
CA PRO A 401 -6.37 -41.38 4.74
C PRO A 401 -5.09 -40.60 5.10
N SER A 402 -4.79 -40.56 6.39
CA SER A 402 -3.75 -39.72 6.98
C SER A 402 -2.41 -39.89 6.26
N CYS A 403 -1.89 -38.79 5.71
CA CYS A 403 -0.51 -38.73 5.22
C CYS A 403 0.49 -38.47 6.35
N ASN A 404 0.36 -39.19 7.47
CA ASN A 404 1.26 -39.08 8.61
C ASN A 404 2.74 -39.31 8.22
N PRO A 405 3.70 -38.55 8.79
CA PRO A 405 3.54 -37.47 9.77
C PRO A 405 3.29 -36.09 9.15
N TYR A 406 3.01 -36.05 7.84
CA TYR A 406 3.02 -34.81 7.07
C TYR A 406 1.67 -34.10 6.97
N ASP A 407 0.60 -34.73 7.44
CA ASP A 407 -0.73 -34.14 7.55
C ASP A 407 -0.83 -33.10 8.68
N HIS A 408 0.04 -33.15 9.69
CA HIS A 408 0.15 -32.15 10.75
C HIS A 408 1.40 -31.30 10.61
N ARG A 409 1.27 -30.00 10.90
CA ARG A 409 2.37 -29.03 10.92
C ARG A 409 2.29 -28.14 12.14
N ALA A 410 3.43 -27.69 12.67
CA ALA A 410 3.46 -26.86 13.85
C ALA A 410 3.04 -25.41 13.57
N VAL A 411 3.84 -24.67 12.79
CA VAL A 411 3.70 -23.21 12.67
C VAL A 411 3.85 -22.77 11.22
N ILE A 412 2.99 -21.85 10.78
CA ILE A 412 3.23 -21.05 9.58
C ILE A 412 3.23 -19.58 9.97
N THR A 413 4.28 -18.86 9.58
CA THR A 413 4.41 -17.42 9.76
C THR A 413 4.48 -16.76 8.39
N LEU A 414 3.48 -15.95 8.07
CA LEU A 414 3.47 -15.13 6.87
C LEU A 414 3.77 -13.69 7.24
N TYR A 415 4.78 -13.07 6.63
CA TYR A 415 5.07 -11.65 6.70
C TYR A 415 4.83 -11.02 5.33
N GLY A 416 3.72 -10.30 5.16
CA GLY A 416 3.32 -9.77 3.86
C GLY A 416 1.82 -9.56 3.74
N MET A 417 1.20 -10.09 2.69
CA MET A 417 -0.25 -10.05 2.50
C MET A 417 -0.76 -11.29 1.77
N ILE A 418 -2.05 -11.62 1.94
CA ILE A 418 -2.73 -12.70 1.24
C ILE A 418 -3.93 -12.16 0.47
N ALA A 419 -3.96 -12.30 -0.85
CA ALA A 419 -5.17 -12.13 -1.67
C ALA A 419 -5.60 -13.48 -2.22
N THR A 420 -6.85 -13.85 -1.97
CA THR A 420 -7.36 -15.19 -2.31
C THR A 420 -8.78 -15.10 -2.84
N TYR A 421 -8.99 -15.46 -4.10
CA TYR A 421 -10.32 -15.43 -4.71
C TYR A 421 -11.30 -16.38 -3.98
N LYS A 422 -10.82 -17.57 -3.62
CA LYS A 422 -11.55 -18.54 -2.81
C LYS A 422 -11.14 -18.43 -1.33
N ARG A 423 -11.73 -19.29 -0.51
CA ARG A 423 -11.44 -19.40 0.92
C ARG A 423 -9.97 -19.81 1.16
N TYR A 424 -9.23 -19.01 1.95
CA TYR A 424 -7.90 -19.40 2.43
C TYR A 424 -8.01 -20.45 3.54
N GLY A 425 -6.98 -21.27 3.70
CA GLY A 425 -6.86 -22.13 4.89
C GLY A 425 -5.59 -22.97 4.91
N PHE A 426 -4.76 -22.75 5.94
CA PHE A 426 -3.57 -23.57 6.22
C PHE A 426 -3.83 -24.67 7.26
N ALA A 427 -5.01 -24.64 7.89
CA ALA A 427 -5.47 -25.60 8.88
C ALA A 427 -6.91 -26.01 8.59
N ARG A 428 -7.27 -27.21 9.03
CA ARG A 428 -8.61 -27.77 8.86
C ARG A 428 -9.29 -27.96 10.21
N VAL A 429 -10.62 -28.09 10.16
CA VAL A 429 -11.47 -28.25 11.34
C VAL A 429 -11.26 -29.58 12.08
N ASP A 430 -10.60 -30.55 11.44
CA ASP A 430 -10.25 -31.86 11.97
C ASP A 430 -8.91 -31.87 12.75
N GLY A 431 -8.23 -30.72 12.85
CA GLY A 431 -6.93 -30.59 13.52
C GLY A 431 -5.72 -30.90 12.64
N THR A 432 -5.90 -31.14 11.33
CA THR A 432 -4.78 -31.26 10.37
C THR A 432 -4.34 -29.90 9.82
N GLY A 433 -3.14 -29.87 9.24
CA GLY A 433 -2.47 -28.67 8.78
C GLY A 433 -1.68 -27.96 9.88
N TYR A 434 -1.42 -26.67 9.68
CA TYR A 434 -0.63 -25.83 10.57
C TYR A 434 -1.40 -25.46 11.83
N GLN A 435 -0.93 -25.87 13.01
CA GLN A 435 -1.65 -25.61 14.26
C GLN A 435 -1.66 -24.12 14.60
N THR A 436 -0.51 -23.47 14.47
CA THR A 436 -0.34 -22.02 14.66
C THR A 436 -0.19 -21.34 13.31
N ARG A 437 -0.96 -20.27 13.07
CA ARG A 437 -0.87 -19.43 11.88
C ARG A 437 -0.70 -17.97 12.28
N ASN A 438 0.50 -17.44 12.10
CA ASN A 438 0.82 -16.03 12.35
C ASN A 438 0.76 -15.28 11.01
N LEU A 439 -0.23 -14.42 10.82
CA LEU A 439 -0.39 -13.62 9.61
C LEU A 439 -0.02 -12.18 9.93
N ASN A 440 1.22 -11.83 9.66
CA ASN A 440 1.80 -10.53 9.96
C ASN A 440 1.79 -9.67 8.70
N TYR A 441 1.09 -8.55 8.74
CA TYR A 441 1.08 -7.60 7.64
C TYR A 441 2.41 -6.86 7.53
N ASP A 442 3.01 -6.86 6.35
CA ASP A 442 4.16 -6.01 6.05
C ASP A 442 3.67 -4.60 5.67
N THR A 443 3.87 -3.65 6.58
CA THR A 443 3.42 -2.27 6.41
C THR A 443 4.14 -1.54 5.28
N ASN A 444 5.30 -2.04 4.83
CA ASN A 444 6.02 -1.47 3.71
C ASN A 444 5.29 -1.68 2.38
N LEU A 445 4.46 -2.72 2.28
CA LEU A 445 3.72 -3.04 1.07
C LEU A 445 2.65 -1.99 0.72
N LEU A 446 2.15 -1.22 1.70
CA LEU A 446 1.12 -0.21 1.48
C LEU A 446 1.55 0.86 0.47
N TYR A 447 2.83 1.25 0.54
CA TYR A 447 3.39 2.32 -0.29
C TYR A 447 4.49 1.85 -1.24
N ASN A 448 5.01 0.64 -1.04
CA ASN A 448 6.06 0.04 -1.85
C ASN A 448 5.72 -1.42 -2.23
N PRO A 449 4.60 -1.68 -2.93
CA PRO A 449 4.25 -3.05 -3.32
C PRO A 449 5.25 -3.64 -4.33
N PRO A 450 5.21 -4.97 -4.57
CA PRO A 450 6.07 -5.62 -5.54
C PRO A 450 5.97 -5.00 -6.95
N PRO A 451 6.98 -5.16 -7.81
CA PRO A 451 6.91 -4.74 -9.21
C PRO A 451 5.65 -5.26 -9.92
N GLU A 452 4.89 -4.39 -10.59
CA GLU A 452 3.66 -4.78 -11.32
C GLU A 452 2.61 -5.53 -10.47
N PHE A 453 2.54 -5.23 -9.17
CA PHE A 453 1.58 -5.88 -8.28
C PHE A 453 0.13 -5.43 -8.57
N PRO A 454 -0.86 -6.33 -8.46
CA PRO A 454 -2.25 -6.01 -8.78
C PRO A 454 -2.80 -4.83 -8.00
N LEU A 455 -3.50 -3.95 -8.72
CA LEU A 455 -4.11 -2.76 -8.16
C LEU A 455 -5.56 -3.06 -7.74
N SER A 456 -5.99 -2.47 -6.63
CA SER A 456 -7.37 -2.61 -6.12
C SER A 456 -8.32 -1.53 -6.67
N SER A 457 -7.77 -0.59 -7.44
CA SER A 457 -8.43 0.58 -8.04
C SER A 457 -7.60 1.01 -9.26
N ASP A 458 -8.22 1.69 -10.20
CA ASP A 458 -7.57 2.34 -11.35
C ASP A 458 -7.24 3.82 -11.07
N GLN A 459 -7.74 4.37 -9.96
CA GLN A 459 -7.62 5.79 -9.63
C GLN A 459 -6.60 6.09 -8.52
N TYR A 460 -5.88 7.20 -8.68
CA TYR A 460 -5.04 7.80 -7.64
C TYR A 460 -5.89 8.29 -6.46
N GLN A 461 -5.44 7.94 -5.26
CA GLN A 461 -6.00 8.40 -4.00
C GLN A 461 -5.02 9.28 -3.24
N LEU A 462 -5.54 10.30 -2.55
CA LEU A 462 -4.76 11.17 -1.68
C LEU A 462 -4.33 10.39 -0.44
N ILE A 463 -3.02 10.26 -0.24
CA ILE A 463 -2.44 9.57 0.92
C ILE A 463 -2.09 10.56 2.02
N ASP A 464 -1.37 11.62 1.65
CA ASP A 464 -0.85 12.63 2.57
C ASP A 464 -0.91 14.00 1.91
N TRP A 465 -1.21 15.01 2.73
CA TRP A 465 -1.26 16.41 2.33
C TRP A 465 -0.59 17.24 3.43
N GLN A 466 0.40 18.04 3.05
CA GLN A 466 1.10 18.91 3.99
C GLN A 466 1.61 20.18 3.32
N GLU A 467 1.58 21.29 4.06
CA GLU A 467 2.33 22.50 3.71
C GLU A 467 3.79 22.30 4.13
N VAL A 468 4.72 22.48 3.19
CA VAL A 468 6.16 22.41 3.45
C VAL A 468 6.75 23.80 3.41
N LEU A 469 7.62 24.08 4.37
CA LEU A 469 8.38 25.33 4.37
C LEU A 469 9.39 25.29 3.21
N PRO A 470 9.53 26.40 2.46
CA PRO A 470 10.46 26.49 1.34
C PRO A 470 11.93 26.46 1.75
#